data_AF-A0A2V9L1K7-F1
#
_entry.id   AF-A0A2V9L1K7-F1
#
_cell.length_a   1.000
_cell.length_b   1.000
_cell.length_c   1.000
_cell.angle_alpha   90.00
_cell.angle_beta   90.00
_cell.angle_gamma   90.00
#
_symmetry.space_group_name_H-M   'P 1'
#
loop_
_entity.id
_entity.type
_entity.pdbx_description
1 polymer ?
#
loop_
_entity_poly.entity_id
_entity_poly.type
_entity_poly.pdbx_seq_one_letter_code
_entity_poly.pdbx_strand_id
1 'polypeptide(L)'
;MFRYREQVHAKLKLPVPGKVGRIKRYHLARTDRLILFPYAPQDNGASGLLPEKVLKAKCPLTWAYLSDNKHYLENREDGRMRGPGWYGFIYPKALDVMPLPKIFTPDIASQSSFSLDVTGDAFFTGGVAGGYGILVLPGYSREYVLGLLNSKLLEWFIRQTATPMRGGYYSYESRFIRHLPIHTIDSADHRDKARHDKVVTLVERMLELNKKKHSGKLAPSEVDRIEREIAATDQEIDQLVYQLYEITDEEQAIIEGG
;
A
#
# COMPACT_ATOMS: atom_id res chain seq x y z
N MET A 1 -12.43 7.26 -24.06
CA MET A 1 -11.44 6.38 -23.42
C MET A 1 -12.09 5.37 -22.45
N PHE A 2 -13.26 4.77 -22.76
CA PHE A 2 -14.01 3.94 -21.77
C PHE A 2 -14.76 2.70 -22.33
N ARG A 3 -14.49 2.21 -23.55
CA ARG A 3 -15.25 1.07 -24.13
C ARG A 3 -14.79 -0.33 -23.72
N TYR A 4 -13.64 -0.49 -23.06
CA TYR A 4 -13.05 -1.81 -22.78
C TYR A 4 -13.15 -2.26 -21.30
N ARG A 5 -13.87 -1.51 -20.46
CA ARG A 5 -13.90 -1.69 -18.99
C ARG A 5 -14.44 -3.06 -18.56
N GLU A 6 -15.40 -3.62 -19.25
CA GLU A 6 -16.08 -4.86 -18.82
C GLU A 6 -15.48 -6.14 -19.41
N GLN A 7 -14.57 -6.01 -20.38
CA GLN A 7 -14.26 -7.10 -21.31
C GLN A 7 -12.87 -7.72 -21.15
N VAL A 8 -11.95 -7.03 -20.47
CA VAL A 8 -10.58 -7.55 -20.21
C VAL A 8 -10.57 -8.46 -18.96
N HIS A 9 -9.95 -9.64 -19.06
CA HIS A 9 -9.92 -10.69 -18.03
C HIS A 9 -9.44 -10.16 -16.66
N ALA A 10 -10.18 -10.46 -15.58
CA ALA A 10 -9.96 -9.92 -14.24
C ALA A 10 -8.53 -10.11 -13.68
N LYS A 11 -7.80 -11.16 -14.12
CA LYS A 11 -6.42 -11.44 -13.67
C LYS A 11 -5.34 -10.49 -14.21
N LEU A 12 -5.68 -9.63 -15.19
CA LEU A 12 -4.75 -8.66 -15.79
C LEU A 12 -5.07 -7.22 -15.41
N LYS A 13 -6.00 -7.04 -14.46
CA LYS A 13 -6.55 -5.77 -14.03
C LYS A 13 -6.27 -5.60 -12.55
N LEU A 14 -5.36 -4.70 -12.22
CA LEU A 14 -5.00 -4.51 -10.82
C LEU A 14 -5.36 -3.08 -10.40
N PRO A 15 -6.17 -2.90 -9.33
CA PRO A 15 -6.61 -1.59 -8.89
C PRO A 15 -5.42 -0.69 -8.55
N VAL A 16 -5.48 0.53 -9.07
CA VAL A 16 -4.55 1.60 -8.71
C VAL A 16 -5.13 2.48 -7.61
N PRO A 17 -4.61 2.47 -6.39
CA PRO A 17 -4.96 3.50 -5.42
C PRO A 17 -4.58 4.85 -6.07
N GLY A 18 -5.55 5.55 -6.65
CA GLY A 18 -5.30 6.78 -7.38
C GLY A 18 -4.74 7.87 -6.45
N LYS A 19 -4.16 8.93 -7.05
CA LYS A 19 -3.62 10.16 -6.41
C LYS A 19 -3.79 10.22 -4.89
N VAL A 20 -2.67 10.30 -4.15
CA VAL A 20 -2.43 10.74 -2.76
C VAL A 20 -3.62 10.68 -1.76
N GLY A 21 -4.78 11.30 -2.04
CA GLY A 21 -5.96 11.33 -1.18
C GLY A 21 -6.85 10.07 -1.12
N ARG A 22 -6.54 8.97 -1.82
CA ARG A 22 -7.31 7.70 -1.71
C ARG A 22 -6.66 6.64 -0.82
N ILE A 23 -5.44 6.88 -0.37
CA ILE A 23 -4.71 6.00 0.53
C ILE A 23 -4.77 6.67 1.90
N LYS A 24 -5.39 5.99 2.86
CA LYS A 24 -5.59 6.52 4.21
C LYS A 24 -5.06 5.52 5.23
N ARG A 25 -4.78 6.02 6.44
CA ARG A 25 -4.49 5.18 7.62
C ARG A 25 -5.49 4.02 7.67
N TYR A 26 -4.96 2.80 7.65
CA TYR A 26 -5.73 1.56 7.78
C TYR A 26 -6.85 1.34 6.73
N HIS A 27 -6.89 2.12 5.66
CA HIS A 27 -7.91 1.98 4.63
C HIS A 27 -7.35 2.18 3.23
N LEU A 28 -7.42 1.12 2.42
CA LEU A 28 -7.06 1.14 1.02
C LEU A 28 -8.32 1.13 0.17
N ALA A 29 -8.68 2.29 -0.39
CA ALA A 29 -9.87 2.41 -1.22
C ALA A 29 -9.68 1.71 -2.57
N ARG A 30 -10.64 0.87 -2.95
CA ARG A 30 -10.69 0.30 -4.30
C ARG A 30 -11.00 1.39 -5.33
N THR A 31 -10.50 1.19 -6.54
CA THR A 31 -10.71 2.10 -7.67
C THR A 31 -11.32 1.35 -8.86
N ASP A 32 -11.95 2.09 -9.74
CA ASP A 32 -12.36 1.68 -11.08
C ASP A 32 -11.25 1.86 -12.13
N ARG A 33 -10.05 2.30 -11.70
CA ARG A 33 -8.85 2.39 -12.54
C ARG A 33 -8.02 1.12 -12.40
N LEU A 34 -7.55 0.62 -13.53
CA LEU A 34 -6.88 -0.66 -13.62
C LEU A 34 -5.59 -0.50 -14.41
N ILE A 35 -4.53 -1.15 -13.95
CA ILE A 35 -3.31 -1.35 -14.74
C ILE A 35 -3.44 -2.64 -15.51
N LEU A 36 -3.08 -2.59 -16.80
CA LEU A 36 -2.82 -3.80 -17.58
C LEU A 36 -1.44 -4.33 -17.20
N PHE A 37 -1.42 -5.48 -16.55
CA PHE A 37 -0.21 -6.17 -16.13
C PHE A 37 -0.07 -7.48 -16.94
N PRO A 38 0.48 -7.45 -18.17
CA PRO A 38 0.55 -8.61 -19.06
C PRO A 38 1.64 -9.60 -18.66
N TYR A 39 1.82 -9.83 -17.36
CA TYR A 39 2.86 -10.67 -16.78
C TYR A 39 2.24 -11.78 -15.95
N ALA A 40 2.91 -12.91 -15.89
CA ALA A 40 2.52 -14.03 -15.04
C ALA A 40 3.75 -14.83 -14.59
N PRO A 41 3.67 -15.55 -13.45
CA PRO A 41 4.70 -16.50 -13.05
C PRO A 41 5.01 -17.48 -14.18
N GLN A 42 6.30 -17.71 -14.42
CA GLN A 42 6.83 -18.72 -15.34
C GLN A 42 7.28 -19.94 -14.54
N ASP A 43 7.66 -21.02 -15.23
CA ASP A 43 8.08 -22.29 -14.59
C ASP A 43 9.28 -22.15 -13.65
N ASN A 44 10.10 -21.12 -13.84
CA ASN A 44 11.24 -20.80 -12.98
C ASN A 44 10.86 -19.94 -11.75
N GLY A 45 9.57 -19.67 -11.53
CA GLY A 45 9.06 -18.85 -10.43
C GLY A 45 9.10 -17.34 -10.66
N ALA A 46 9.79 -16.86 -11.69
CA ALA A 46 9.86 -15.43 -12.03
C ALA A 46 8.67 -15.00 -12.90
N SER A 47 8.26 -13.75 -12.79
CA SER A 47 7.17 -13.16 -13.55
C SER A 47 7.67 -12.71 -14.91
N GLY A 48 7.18 -13.39 -15.95
CA GLY A 48 7.53 -13.14 -17.34
C GLY A 48 6.40 -12.51 -18.12
N LEU A 49 6.74 -11.82 -19.22
CA LEU A 49 5.75 -11.26 -20.14
C LEU A 49 4.97 -12.41 -20.80
N LEU A 50 3.65 -12.34 -20.75
CA LEU A 50 2.78 -13.34 -21.37
C LEU A 50 3.00 -13.35 -22.90
N PRO A 51 3.24 -14.51 -23.54
CA PRO A 51 3.39 -14.58 -24.99
C PRO A 51 2.13 -14.15 -25.74
N GLU A 52 2.28 -13.56 -26.93
CA GLU A 52 1.14 -13.11 -27.76
C GLU A 52 0.12 -14.23 -28.00
N LYS A 53 0.58 -15.45 -28.25
CA LYS A 53 -0.28 -16.62 -28.48
C LYS A 53 -1.17 -16.88 -27.26
N VAL A 54 -0.64 -16.71 -26.05
CA VAL A 54 -1.39 -16.88 -24.80
C VAL A 54 -2.38 -15.75 -24.62
N LEU A 55 -1.98 -14.49 -24.87
CA LEU A 55 -2.90 -13.34 -24.79
C LEU A 55 -4.04 -13.44 -25.80
N LYS A 56 -3.77 -13.79 -27.06
CA LYS A 56 -4.79 -13.98 -28.10
C LYS A 56 -5.79 -15.06 -27.72
N ALA A 57 -5.31 -16.19 -27.20
CA ALA A 57 -6.16 -17.35 -26.88
C ALA A 57 -6.95 -17.18 -25.58
N LYS A 58 -6.28 -16.73 -24.51
CA LYS A 58 -6.87 -16.67 -23.15
C LYS A 58 -7.47 -15.32 -22.81
N CYS A 59 -6.98 -14.23 -23.41
CA CYS A 59 -7.36 -12.86 -23.08
C CYS A 59 -7.63 -12.04 -24.37
N PRO A 60 -8.51 -12.49 -25.28
CA PRO A 60 -8.67 -11.90 -26.62
C PRO A 60 -9.01 -10.40 -26.58
N LEU A 61 -9.77 -9.97 -25.57
CA LEU A 61 -10.19 -8.58 -25.38
C LEU A 61 -9.04 -7.70 -24.87
N THR A 62 -8.16 -8.25 -24.04
CA THR A 62 -6.90 -7.59 -23.67
C THR A 62 -6.00 -7.44 -24.88
N TRP A 63 -5.89 -8.49 -25.69
CA TRP A 63 -5.10 -8.46 -26.92
C TRP A 63 -5.62 -7.43 -27.92
N ALA A 64 -6.94 -7.36 -28.12
CA ALA A 64 -7.57 -6.35 -28.97
C ALA A 64 -7.23 -4.93 -28.48
N TYR A 65 -7.39 -4.65 -27.18
CA TYR A 65 -7.02 -3.36 -26.61
C TYR A 65 -5.53 -3.03 -26.82
N LEU A 66 -4.63 -3.97 -26.56
CA LEU A 66 -3.21 -3.75 -26.79
C LEU A 66 -2.96 -3.41 -28.26
N SER A 67 -3.57 -4.19 -29.18
CA SER A 67 -3.40 -4.04 -30.63
C SER A 67 -3.88 -2.68 -31.12
N ASP A 68 -5.03 -2.20 -30.64
CA ASP A 68 -5.56 -0.87 -30.95
C ASP A 68 -4.60 0.26 -30.51
N ASN A 69 -3.80 0.00 -29.47
CA ASN A 69 -2.84 0.96 -28.91
C ASN A 69 -1.39 0.70 -29.36
N LYS A 70 -1.16 -0.23 -30.30
CA LYS A 70 0.17 -0.70 -30.68
C LYS A 70 1.10 0.42 -31.13
N HIS A 71 0.62 1.32 -32.00
CA HIS A 71 1.41 2.45 -32.48
C HIS A 71 1.92 3.33 -31.32
N TYR A 72 1.09 3.60 -30.32
CA TYR A 72 1.53 4.35 -29.14
C TYR A 72 2.54 3.55 -28.30
N LEU A 73 2.24 2.27 -28.05
CA LEU A 73 3.06 1.42 -27.17
C LEU A 73 4.45 1.13 -27.74
N GLU A 74 4.57 0.93 -29.05
CA GLU A 74 5.86 0.71 -29.75
C GLU A 74 6.74 1.96 -29.75
N ASN A 75 6.15 3.15 -29.80
CA ASN A 75 6.87 4.42 -29.87
C ASN A 75 7.27 4.99 -28.49
N ARG A 76 6.99 4.28 -27.39
CA ARG A 76 7.48 4.68 -26.06
C ARG A 76 9.01 4.63 -26.02
N GLU A 77 9.62 5.59 -25.31
CA GLU A 77 11.09 5.75 -25.20
C GLU A 77 11.75 5.76 -26.58
N ASP A 78 11.31 6.67 -27.44
CA ASP A 78 11.84 6.88 -28.79
C ASP A 78 11.86 5.62 -29.67
N GLY A 79 10.84 4.76 -29.53
CA GLY A 79 10.70 3.56 -30.36
C GLY A 79 11.40 2.32 -29.81
N ARG A 80 11.95 2.36 -28.59
CA ARG A 80 12.65 1.23 -27.96
C ARG A 80 11.79 -0.04 -27.84
N MET A 81 10.47 0.10 -27.81
CA MET A 81 9.54 -1.00 -27.67
C MET A 81 9.12 -1.65 -29.00
N ARG A 82 9.67 -1.23 -30.15
CA ARG A 82 9.37 -1.87 -31.44
C ARG A 82 9.87 -3.32 -31.48
N GLY A 83 9.06 -4.22 -32.04
CA GLY A 83 9.40 -5.64 -32.20
C GLY A 83 8.69 -6.56 -31.20
N PRO A 84 9.19 -7.80 -30.99
CA PRO A 84 8.56 -8.77 -30.11
C PRO A 84 8.39 -8.24 -28.68
N GLY A 85 7.20 -8.42 -28.10
CA GLY A 85 6.93 -7.99 -26.71
C GLY A 85 6.69 -6.49 -26.53
N TRP A 86 6.37 -5.76 -27.60
CA TRP A 86 6.09 -4.31 -27.60
C TRP A 86 5.09 -3.80 -26.55
N TYR A 87 4.21 -4.67 -26.07
CA TYR A 87 3.21 -4.39 -25.03
C TYR A 87 3.74 -4.51 -23.59
N GLY A 88 4.99 -4.94 -23.40
CA GLY A 88 5.62 -5.02 -22.08
C GLY A 88 5.94 -3.65 -21.48
N PHE A 89 6.31 -3.62 -20.20
CA PHE A 89 6.95 -2.49 -19.55
C PHE A 89 8.35 -2.29 -20.13
N ILE A 90 8.74 -1.02 -20.29
CA ILE A 90 10.08 -0.63 -20.73
C ILE A 90 11.12 -1.13 -19.72
N TYR A 91 10.82 -0.97 -18.43
CA TYR A 91 11.67 -1.36 -17.32
C TYR A 91 10.87 -2.30 -16.41
N PRO A 92 10.90 -3.62 -16.65
CA PRO A 92 10.19 -4.60 -15.82
C PRO A 92 10.89 -4.71 -14.45
N LYS A 93 10.49 -3.86 -13.50
CA LYS A 93 10.95 -3.90 -12.11
C LYS A 93 9.84 -4.39 -11.20
N ALA A 94 10.21 -5.09 -10.14
CA ALA A 94 9.30 -5.51 -9.08
C ALA A 94 8.11 -6.37 -9.54
N LEU A 95 8.22 -7.06 -10.68
CA LEU A 95 7.13 -7.88 -11.23
C LEU A 95 6.71 -9.01 -10.28
N ASP A 96 7.68 -9.57 -9.56
CA ASP A 96 7.48 -10.70 -8.64
C ASP A 96 6.92 -10.30 -7.29
N VAL A 97 7.11 -9.03 -6.91
CA VAL A 97 6.73 -8.54 -5.58
C VAL A 97 5.47 -7.70 -5.59
N MET A 98 5.14 -7.07 -6.71
CA MET A 98 3.90 -6.28 -6.83
C MET A 98 2.62 -7.10 -6.58
N PRO A 99 2.50 -8.37 -7.02
CA PRO A 99 1.35 -9.21 -6.71
C PRO A 99 1.33 -9.80 -5.29
N LEU A 100 2.29 -9.45 -4.43
CA LEU A 100 2.35 -9.96 -3.06
C LEU A 100 1.58 -9.07 -2.10
N PRO A 101 1.00 -9.65 -1.02
CA PRO A 101 0.46 -8.89 0.08
C PRO A 101 1.51 -7.97 0.70
N LYS A 102 1.12 -6.72 0.96
CA LYS A 102 2.06 -5.65 1.32
C LYS A 102 1.39 -4.55 2.12
N ILE A 103 2.18 -3.84 2.92
CA ILE A 103 1.76 -2.54 3.45
C ILE A 103 2.00 -1.51 2.36
N PHE A 104 1.11 -0.53 2.23
CA PHE A 104 1.15 0.46 1.18
C PHE A 104 1.00 1.87 1.73
N THR A 105 1.79 2.81 1.21
CA THR A 105 1.79 4.23 1.55
C THR A 105 1.91 5.09 0.29
N PRO A 106 1.27 6.27 0.23
CA PRO A 106 1.56 7.25 -0.83
C PRO A 106 3.01 7.76 -0.74
N ASP A 107 3.54 8.27 -1.84
CA ASP A 107 4.87 8.92 -1.90
C ASP A 107 4.90 10.22 -1.09
N ILE A 108 3.76 10.91 -0.99
CA ILE A 108 3.61 12.18 -0.26
C ILE A 108 2.30 12.14 0.55
N ALA A 109 2.36 12.51 1.83
CA ALA A 109 1.18 12.61 2.71
C ALA A 109 1.36 13.70 3.78
N SER A 110 0.26 14.26 4.27
CA SER A 110 0.26 15.26 5.35
C SER A 110 0.38 14.64 6.76
N GLN A 111 0.23 13.33 6.85
CA GLN A 111 0.31 12.52 8.07
C GLN A 111 0.60 11.07 7.67
N SER A 112 1.00 10.22 8.63
CA SER A 112 1.24 8.80 8.34
C SER A 112 0.00 8.20 7.72
N SER A 113 0.15 7.50 6.59
CA SER A 113 -0.96 7.01 5.77
C SER A 113 -0.65 5.64 5.20
N PHE A 114 -0.40 4.68 6.11
CA PHE A 114 -0.12 3.29 5.77
C PHE A 114 -1.40 2.47 5.81
N SER A 115 -1.55 1.59 4.83
CA SER A 115 -2.70 0.69 4.66
C SER A 115 -2.24 -0.72 4.30
N LEU A 116 -3.10 -1.72 4.51
CA LEU A 116 -2.77 -3.11 4.23
C LEU A 116 -3.44 -3.61 2.95
N ASP A 117 -2.64 -4.09 2.01
CA ASP A 117 -3.08 -4.93 0.91
C ASP A 117 -2.91 -6.40 1.31
N VAL A 118 -3.99 -7.00 1.81
CA VAL A 118 -4.01 -8.38 2.31
C VAL A 118 -3.84 -9.40 1.18
N THR A 119 -4.32 -9.05 -0.02
CA THR A 119 -4.45 -9.96 -1.17
C THR A 119 -3.32 -9.82 -2.19
N GLY A 120 -2.58 -8.72 -2.15
CA GLY A 120 -1.53 -8.42 -3.13
C GLY A 120 -2.07 -7.86 -4.45
N ASP A 121 -3.34 -7.47 -4.49
CA ASP A 121 -4.00 -7.04 -5.72
C ASP A 121 -3.97 -5.52 -5.93
N ALA A 122 -3.47 -4.74 -4.97
CA ALA A 122 -3.26 -3.30 -5.14
C ALA A 122 -1.94 -3.02 -5.86
N PHE A 123 -2.03 -2.35 -7.00
CA PHE A 123 -0.89 -1.97 -7.83
C PHE A 123 -0.73 -0.47 -7.83
N PHE A 124 0.48 0.03 -7.97
CA PHE A 124 0.74 1.46 -7.95
C PHE A 124 1.84 1.83 -8.92
N THR A 125 1.82 3.09 -9.35
CA THR A 125 2.92 3.69 -10.10
C THR A 125 4.01 4.13 -9.13
N GLY A 126 5.27 4.13 -9.56
CA GLY A 126 6.35 4.76 -8.79
C GLY A 126 6.33 6.30 -8.90
N GLY A 127 7.07 6.95 -8.00
CA GLY A 127 7.27 8.40 -7.97
C GLY A 127 6.10 9.20 -7.37
N VAL A 128 6.19 10.53 -7.48
CA VAL A 128 5.32 11.54 -6.83
C VAL A 128 3.81 11.30 -6.98
N ALA A 129 3.38 10.64 -8.06
CA ALA A 129 1.97 10.37 -8.32
C ALA A 129 1.47 9.02 -7.74
N GLY A 130 2.34 8.23 -7.13
CA GLY A 130 2.03 6.89 -6.64
C GLY A 130 2.46 6.66 -5.19
N GLY A 131 3.21 5.58 -4.93
CA GLY A 131 3.54 5.18 -3.57
C GLY A 131 4.56 4.07 -3.46
N TYR A 132 4.72 3.55 -2.25
CA TYR A 132 5.63 2.45 -1.92
C TYR A 132 4.90 1.29 -1.29
N GLY A 133 5.33 0.09 -1.68
CA GLY A 133 4.95 -1.16 -1.04
C GLY A 133 6.05 -1.64 -0.11
N ILE A 134 5.67 -2.05 1.10
CA ILE A 134 6.55 -2.63 2.11
C ILE A 134 6.17 -4.10 2.23
N LEU A 135 7.13 -4.97 1.92
CA LEU A 135 7.02 -6.41 2.19
C LEU A 135 7.56 -6.66 3.57
N VAL A 136 6.72 -7.23 4.44
CA VAL A 136 7.14 -7.68 5.76
C VAL A 136 7.75 -9.06 5.64
N LEU A 137 8.91 -9.26 6.27
CA LEU A 137 9.62 -10.54 6.22
C LEU A 137 8.79 -11.67 6.83
N PRO A 138 8.92 -12.91 6.32
CA PRO A 138 8.32 -14.08 6.97
C PRO A 138 8.73 -14.15 8.45
N GLY A 139 7.78 -14.52 9.32
CA GLY A 139 7.99 -14.56 10.78
C GLY A 139 7.64 -13.27 11.51
N TYR A 140 7.42 -12.16 10.80
CA TYR A 140 6.94 -10.89 11.39
C TYR A 140 5.46 -10.64 11.03
N SER A 141 4.71 -10.04 11.95
CA SER A 141 3.32 -9.64 11.72
C SER A 141 3.24 -8.35 10.89
N ARG A 142 2.42 -8.37 9.82
CA ARG A 142 2.16 -7.17 9.00
C ARG A 142 1.34 -6.16 9.78
N GLU A 143 0.40 -6.65 10.57
CA GLU A 143 -0.50 -5.87 11.40
C GLU A 143 0.30 -5.15 12.49
N TYR A 144 1.27 -5.82 13.12
CA TYR A 144 2.18 -5.19 14.07
C TYR A 144 2.98 -4.05 13.43
N VAL A 145 3.65 -4.31 12.30
CA VAL A 145 4.42 -3.29 11.57
C VAL A 145 3.51 -2.14 11.12
N LEU A 146 2.29 -2.42 10.68
CA LEU A 146 1.31 -1.41 10.27
C LEU A 146 0.89 -0.50 11.44
N GLY A 147 0.69 -1.07 12.63
CA GLY A 147 0.38 -0.32 13.85
C GLY A 147 1.51 0.63 14.21
N LEU A 148 2.75 0.15 14.18
CA LEU A 148 3.93 0.97 14.40
C LEU A 148 4.01 2.12 13.37
N LEU A 149 3.95 1.82 12.08
CA LEU A 149 4.08 2.81 11.00
C LEU A 149 3.02 3.93 11.03
N ASN A 150 1.83 3.65 11.56
CA ASN A 150 0.78 4.66 11.74
C ASN A 150 0.80 5.33 13.13
N SER A 151 1.66 4.92 14.07
CA SER A 151 1.74 5.56 15.38
C SER A 151 2.23 7.01 15.31
N LYS A 152 1.84 7.83 16.28
CA LYS A 152 2.35 9.20 16.44
C LYS A 152 3.87 9.25 16.57
N LEU A 153 4.47 8.30 17.30
CA LEU A 153 5.92 8.24 17.48
C LEU A 153 6.65 8.13 16.13
N LEU A 154 6.23 7.18 15.29
CA LEU A 154 6.90 6.95 14.01
C LEU A 154 6.52 8.02 12.97
N GLU A 155 5.33 8.60 13.05
CA GLU A 155 5.00 9.81 12.28
C GLU A 155 5.93 10.97 12.65
N TRP A 156 6.18 11.19 13.95
CA TRP A 156 7.09 12.23 14.43
C TRP A 156 8.51 12.00 13.90
N PHE A 157 9.03 10.76 13.94
CA PHE A 157 10.33 10.43 13.35
C PHE A 157 10.41 10.74 11.85
N ILE A 158 9.35 10.44 11.08
CA ILE A 158 9.27 10.82 9.67
C ILE A 158 9.31 12.34 9.53
N ARG A 159 8.54 13.09 10.31
CA ARG A 159 8.53 14.56 10.25
C ARG A 159 9.89 15.19 10.56
N GLN A 160 10.71 14.56 11.41
CA GLN A 160 12.06 15.03 11.71
C GLN A 160 13.08 14.76 10.60
N THR A 161 12.86 13.74 9.76
CA THR A 161 13.87 13.23 8.83
C THR A 161 13.50 13.38 7.36
N ALA A 162 12.21 13.42 7.05
CA ALA A 162 11.69 13.49 5.69
C ALA A 162 11.76 14.91 5.12
N THR A 163 11.86 15.00 3.80
CA THR A 163 11.80 16.29 3.12
C THR A 163 10.38 16.88 3.25
N PRO A 164 10.22 18.09 3.82
CA PRO A 164 8.93 18.77 3.85
C PRO A 164 8.55 19.23 2.44
N MET A 165 7.25 19.15 2.15
CA MET A 165 6.62 19.56 0.91
C MET A 165 5.63 20.69 1.18
N ARG A 166 5.25 21.41 0.13
CA ARG A 166 4.33 22.55 0.24
C ARG A 166 3.00 22.13 0.86
N GLY A 167 2.50 22.91 1.82
CA GLY A 167 1.16 22.74 2.40
C GLY A 167 1.08 21.71 3.53
N GLY A 168 2.18 21.48 4.27
CA GLY A 168 2.20 20.56 5.41
C GLY A 168 2.28 19.08 5.01
N TYR A 169 2.74 18.80 3.79
CA TYR A 169 2.98 17.43 3.32
C TYR A 169 4.43 17.04 3.57
N TYR A 170 4.69 15.74 3.69
CA TYR A 170 6.02 15.16 3.84
C TYR A 170 6.22 14.03 2.82
N SER A 171 7.48 13.79 2.44
CA SER A 171 7.84 12.64 1.61
C SER A 171 7.89 11.36 2.42
N TYR A 172 7.21 10.32 1.93
CA TYR A 172 7.21 8.95 2.44
C TYR A 172 7.96 8.04 1.47
N GLU A 173 9.02 8.54 0.86
CA GLU A 173 9.89 7.74 0.02
C GLU A 173 10.56 6.60 0.81
N SER A 174 10.86 5.50 0.12
CA SER A 174 11.57 4.35 0.71
C SER A 174 12.85 4.72 1.46
N ARG A 175 13.56 5.79 1.03
CA ARG A 175 14.76 6.29 1.71
C ARG A 175 14.51 6.87 3.10
N PHE A 176 13.29 7.33 3.41
CA PHE A 176 12.93 7.79 4.75
C PHE A 176 12.38 6.63 5.58
N ILE A 177 11.48 5.84 4.99
CA ILE A 177 10.85 4.69 5.67
C ILE A 177 11.90 3.67 6.15
N ARG A 178 12.94 3.41 5.33
CA ARG A 178 13.99 2.44 5.67
C ARG A 178 14.82 2.77 6.93
N HIS A 179 14.73 4.00 7.42
CA HIS A 179 15.46 4.46 8.59
C HIS A 179 14.57 4.58 9.83
N LEU A 180 13.29 4.22 9.73
CA LEU A 180 12.41 4.21 10.88
C LEU A 180 12.87 3.14 11.87
N PRO A 181 12.94 3.47 13.18
CA PRO A 181 13.26 2.49 14.19
C PRO A 181 12.05 1.58 14.37
N ILE A 182 12.04 0.39 13.75
CA ILE A 182 10.99 -0.61 13.95
C ILE A 182 11.37 -1.49 15.13
N HIS A 183 10.63 -1.40 16.25
CA HIS A 183 10.89 -2.18 17.45
C HIS A 183 10.64 -3.67 17.18
N THR A 184 11.70 -4.47 17.28
CA THR A 184 11.63 -5.93 17.13
C THR A 184 11.19 -6.59 18.41
N ILE A 185 10.41 -7.66 18.30
CA ILE A 185 9.87 -8.38 19.45
C ILE A 185 10.70 -9.63 19.73
N ASP A 186 11.11 -9.83 20.97
CA ASP A 186 11.63 -11.12 21.43
C ASP A 186 10.47 -12.06 21.75
N SER A 187 10.23 -13.01 20.85
CA SER A 187 9.17 -14.01 21.02
C SER A 187 9.34 -14.93 22.24
N ALA A 188 10.55 -15.00 22.83
CA ALA A 188 10.81 -15.75 24.04
C ALA A 188 10.41 -14.98 25.31
N ASP A 189 10.32 -13.65 25.26
CA ASP A 189 9.78 -12.86 26.37
C ASP A 189 8.24 -12.82 26.28
N HIS A 190 7.59 -13.42 27.29
CA HIS A 190 6.14 -13.42 27.40
C HIS A 190 5.52 -12.02 27.46
N ARG A 191 6.21 -11.04 28.05
CA ARG A 191 5.71 -9.65 28.13
C ARG A 191 5.77 -8.99 26.76
N ASP A 192 6.87 -9.17 26.05
CA ASP A 192 7.07 -8.58 24.74
C ASP A 192 6.11 -9.19 23.70
N LYS A 193 5.95 -10.52 23.75
CA LYS A 193 4.92 -11.24 22.99
C LYS A 193 3.51 -10.73 23.31
N ALA A 194 3.17 -10.52 24.58
CA ALA A 194 1.84 -10.01 24.95
C ALA A 194 1.59 -8.59 24.42
N ARG A 195 2.61 -7.71 24.44
CA ARG A 195 2.52 -6.37 23.83
C ARG A 195 2.33 -6.44 22.33
N HIS A 196 3.12 -7.29 21.64
CA HIS A 196 2.98 -7.56 20.22
C HIS A 196 1.55 -8.00 19.87
N ASP A 197 1.05 -9.04 20.54
CA ASP A 197 -0.26 -9.63 20.26
C ASP A 197 -1.39 -8.62 20.52
N LYS A 198 -1.21 -7.73 21.51
CA LYS A 198 -2.13 -6.64 21.79
C LYS A 198 -2.15 -5.59 20.66
N VAL A 199 -0.99 -5.17 20.16
CA VAL A 199 -0.91 -4.26 18.99
C VAL A 199 -1.58 -4.89 17.77
N VAL A 200 -1.28 -6.17 17.48
CA VAL A 200 -1.91 -6.90 16.37
C VAL A 200 -3.44 -6.88 16.50
N THR A 201 -3.98 -7.23 17.67
CA THR A 201 -5.43 -7.26 17.93
C THR A 201 -6.08 -5.88 17.70
N LEU A 202 -5.44 -4.81 18.15
CA LEU A 202 -5.95 -3.45 17.97
C LEU A 202 -5.90 -3.03 16.50
N VAL A 203 -4.86 -3.40 15.75
CA VAL A 203 -4.75 -3.12 14.32
C VAL A 203 -5.80 -3.89 13.53
N GLU A 204 -6.05 -5.16 13.85
CA GLU A 204 -7.14 -5.94 13.24
C GLU A 204 -8.50 -5.28 13.49
N ARG A 205 -8.75 -4.82 14.73
CA ARG A 205 -9.94 -4.03 15.07
C ARG A 205 -10.01 -2.74 14.23
N MET A 206 -8.90 -2.02 14.12
CA MET A 206 -8.80 -0.77 13.35
C MET A 206 -9.14 -0.99 11.86
N LEU A 207 -8.63 -2.08 11.27
CA LEU A 207 -8.92 -2.46 9.89
C LEU A 207 -10.41 -2.77 9.69
N GLU A 208 -11.02 -3.54 10.59
CA GLU A 208 -12.45 -3.86 10.53
C GLU A 208 -13.35 -2.64 10.75
N LEU A 209 -13.00 -1.74 11.68
CA LEU A 209 -13.71 -0.48 11.88
C LEU A 209 -13.64 0.40 10.62
N ASN A 210 -12.47 0.53 10.01
CA ASN A 210 -12.31 1.28 8.76
C ASN A 210 -13.09 0.65 7.60
N LYS A 211 -13.11 -0.68 7.49
CA LYS A 211 -13.92 -1.40 6.50
C LYS A 211 -15.42 -1.14 6.70
N LYS A 212 -15.92 -1.19 7.94
CA LYS A 212 -17.32 -0.87 8.27
C LYS A 212 -17.65 0.57 7.90
N LYS A 213 -16.81 1.54 8.31
CA LYS A 213 -16.97 2.97 8.02
C LYS A 213 -17.16 3.24 6.52
N HIS A 214 -16.41 2.54 5.67
CA HIS A 214 -16.41 2.74 4.22
C HIS A 214 -17.37 1.80 3.46
N SER A 215 -18.26 1.08 4.15
CA SER A 215 -19.23 0.17 3.52
C SER A 215 -20.38 0.88 2.78
N GLY A 216 -20.56 2.19 3.01
CA GLY A 216 -21.56 3.02 2.33
C GLY A 216 -23.01 2.82 2.78
N LYS A 217 -23.25 2.11 3.88
CA LYS A 217 -24.60 1.71 4.35
C LYS A 217 -24.93 2.09 5.80
N LEU A 218 -24.21 3.05 6.38
CA LEU A 218 -24.33 3.38 7.80
C LEU A 218 -25.21 4.60 8.02
N ALA A 219 -26.05 4.55 9.06
CA ALA A 219 -26.72 5.74 9.55
C ALA A 219 -25.69 6.73 10.15
N PRO A 220 -25.97 8.05 10.17
CA PRO A 220 -25.03 9.04 10.72
C PRO A 220 -24.57 8.73 12.16
N SER A 221 -25.48 8.29 13.03
CA SER A 221 -25.15 7.91 14.41
C SER A 221 -24.20 6.71 14.51
N GLU A 222 -24.24 5.79 13.55
CA GLU A 222 -23.32 4.66 13.48
C GLU A 222 -21.93 5.10 12.98
N VAL A 223 -21.88 6.06 12.05
CA VAL A 223 -20.63 6.68 11.60
C VAL A 223 -19.94 7.34 12.79
N ASP A 224 -20.65 8.18 13.56
CA ASP A 224 -20.11 8.86 14.74
C ASP A 224 -19.62 7.87 15.82
N ARG A 225 -20.33 6.74 16.00
CA ARG A 225 -19.89 5.68 16.92
C ARG A 225 -18.59 5.05 16.43
N ILE A 226 -18.52 4.66 15.16
CA ILE A 226 -17.33 4.03 14.57
C ILE A 226 -16.14 4.99 14.58
N GLU A 227 -16.34 6.28 14.33
CA GLU A 227 -15.27 7.27 14.39
C GLU A 227 -14.70 7.43 15.80
N ARG A 228 -15.56 7.42 16.83
CA ARG A 228 -15.11 7.41 18.23
C ARG A 228 -14.36 6.12 18.58
N GLU A 229 -14.82 4.97 18.11
CA GLU A 229 -14.11 3.70 18.31
C GLU A 229 -12.75 3.68 17.61
N ILE A 230 -12.66 4.24 16.39
CA ILE A 230 -11.40 4.41 15.67
C ILE A 230 -10.46 5.30 16.49
N ALA A 231 -10.90 6.47 16.93
CA ALA A 231 -10.07 7.39 17.70
C ALA A 231 -9.56 6.75 19.01
N ALA A 232 -10.43 6.04 19.74
CA ALA A 232 -10.04 5.33 20.96
C ALA A 232 -9.04 4.19 20.68
N THR A 233 -9.24 3.44 19.59
CA THR A 233 -8.32 2.36 19.20
C THR A 233 -6.96 2.94 18.78
N ASP A 234 -6.94 4.06 18.05
CA ASP A 234 -5.71 4.74 17.62
C ASP A 234 -4.91 5.22 18.84
N GLN A 235 -5.59 5.84 19.81
CA GLN A 235 -4.97 6.26 21.07
C GLN A 235 -4.41 5.08 21.86
N GLU A 236 -5.11 3.95 21.90
CA GLU A 236 -4.62 2.75 22.59
C GLU A 236 -3.37 2.16 21.90
N ILE A 237 -3.33 2.19 20.55
CA ILE A 237 -2.14 1.81 19.78
C ILE A 237 -0.98 2.75 20.13
N ASP A 238 -1.17 4.06 20.08
CA ASP A 238 -0.12 5.05 20.38
C ASP A 238 0.46 4.83 21.79
N GLN A 239 -0.38 4.61 22.78
CA GLN A 239 0.05 4.34 24.16
C GLN A 239 0.91 3.06 24.28
N LEU A 240 0.54 2.00 23.56
CA LEU A 240 1.35 0.78 23.53
C LEU A 240 2.67 0.99 22.79
N VAL A 241 2.68 1.78 21.72
CA VAL A 241 3.92 2.13 21.03
C VAL A 241 4.83 2.94 21.94
N TYR A 242 4.33 3.93 22.67
CA TYR A 242 5.17 4.66 23.63
C TYR A 242 5.79 3.71 24.68
N GLN A 243 5.02 2.74 25.19
CA GLN A 243 5.55 1.73 26.12
C GLN A 243 6.58 0.79 25.50
N LEU A 244 6.44 0.43 24.22
CA LEU A 244 7.41 -0.40 23.51
C LEU A 244 8.76 0.31 23.32
N TYR A 245 8.73 1.63 23.14
CA TYR A 245 9.92 2.44 22.90
C TYR A 245 10.41 3.17 24.16
N GLU A 246 9.81 2.86 25.32
CA GLU A 246 10.16 3.45 26.62
C GLU A 246 10.08 4.99 26.63
N ILE A 247 9.15 5.55 25.86
CA ILE A 247 8.93 6.99 25.73
C ILE A 247 8.34 7.55 27.02
N THR A 248 8.95 8.60 27.56
CA THR A 248 8.48 9.25 28.80
C THR A 248 7.30 10.20 28.54
N ASP A 249 6.62 10.63 29.60
CA ASP A 249 5.53 11.60 29.50
C ASP A 249 6.01 12.94 28.91
N GLU A 250 7.23 13.38 29.24
CA GLU A 250 7.83 14.58 28.68
C GLU A 250 8.11 14.44 27.18
N GLU A 251 8.64 13.29 26.76
CA GLU A 251 8.89 13.00 25.35
C GLU A 251 7.57 12.86 24.58
N GLN A 252 6.55 12.22 25.17
CA GLN A 252 5.22 12.15 24.60
C GLN A 252 4.65 13.56 24.36
N ALA A 253 4.81 14.49 25.31
CA ALA A 253 4.36 15.87 25.12
C ALA A 253 5.07 16.58 23.95
N ILE A 254 6.35 16.29 23.72
CA ILE A 254 7.10 16.80 22.56
C ILE A 254 6.57 16.19 21.25
N ILE A 255 6.32 14.88 21.25
CA ILE A 255 5.80 14.15 20.08
C ILE A 255 4.42 14.66 19.68
N GLU A 256 3.53 14.90 20.65
CA GLU A 256 2.15 15.31 20.38
C GLU A 256 2.00 16.82 20.13
N GLY A 257 3.00 17.62 20.52
CA GLY A 257 3.02 19.07 20.29
C GLY A 257 3.57 19.52 18.94
N GLY A 258 4.17 18.62 18.14
CA GLY A 258 4.80 18.92 16.84
C GLY A 258 4.03 18.41 15.62
#